data_AF-F8KQR6-F1
#
_entry.id   AF-F8KQR6-F1
#
_cell.length_a   1.000
_cell.length_b   1.000
_cell.length_c   1.000
_cell.angle_alpha   90.00
_cell.angle_beta   90.00
_cell.angle_gamma   90.00
#
_symmetry.space_group_name_H-M   'P 1'
#
loop_
_entity.id
_entity.type
_entity.pdbx_description
1 polymer ?
#
loop_
_entity_poly.entity_id
_entity_poly.type
_entity_poly.pdbx_seq_one_letter_code
_entity_poly.pdbx_strand_id
1 'polypeptide(L)'
;MFETFNPINAYEQDFLEHAKTFEAMHLISLLNDDPPSQIAKNFLEFLNFFYKPFFEAKRGGLEIDAYLRYLEESLASQRPLDAYHVLGNYGSSMEYYASFNPKGISKDLVSDVGYLYQADEDFLSASNARFKVLVASMLNQDAGNMQERGLFNTNLMAKPQLSVLKDIPNLYMVRVLQVIKDIDAYVDLQDITPQILQQRPTICLNPNYLNPALKQACQTLLSQPHPEFKAQLELLGILIMDNKPCVALDANQQPLFFRTKDAFCQALQTNLKEF
;
A
#
# COMPACT_ATOMS: atom_id res chain seq x y z
N MET A 1 9.27 0.00 14.97
CA MET A 1 8.40 -0.86 14.13
C MET A 1 9.17 -2.09 13.65
N PHE A 2 10.25 -1.96 12.88
CA PHE A 2 11.06 -3.11 12.42
C PHE A 2 11.57 -4.03 13.53
N GLU A 3 11.86 -3.48 14.72
CA GLU A 3 12.25 -4.26 15.91
C GLU A 3 11.16 -5.23 16.39
N THR A 4 9.89 -4.98 16.07
CA THR A 4 8.77 -5.83 16.53
C THR A 4 8.38 -6.92 15.54
N PHE A 5 9.09 -7.04 14.41
CA PHE A 5 8.86 -8.08 13.39
C PHE A 5 9.24 -9.48 13.89
N ASN A 6 10.31 -9.59 14.69
CA ASN A 6 10.80 -10.82 15.32
C ASN A 6 10.92 -12.02 14.33
N PRO A 7 11.93 -12.00 13.43
CA PRO A 7 12.10 -13.03 12.42
C PRO A 7 12.33 -14.42 13.06
N ILE A 8 11.65 -15.45 12.53
CA ILE A 8 11.74 -16.82 13.08
C ILE A 8 12.61 -17.76 12.26
N ASN A 9 13.08 -17.33 11.09
CA ASN A 9 13.92 -18.09 10.18
C ASN A 9 14.84 -17.17 9.37
N ALA A 10 15.78 -17.75 8.62
CA ALA A 10 16.74 -17.00 7.82
C ALA A 10 16.08 -16.14 6.72
N TYR A 11 15.03 -16.65 6.08
CA TYR A 11 14.31 -15.91 5.05
C TYR A 11 13.69 -14.61 5.60
N GLU A 12 13.06 -14.68 6.77
CA GLU A 12 12.47 -13.51 7.42
C GLU A 12 13.53 -12.52 7.92
N GLN A 13 14.69 -13.02 8.33
CA GLN A 13 15.83 -12.17 8.67
C GLN A 13 16.32 -11.42 7.43
N ASP A 14 16.49 -12.11 6.30
CA ASP A 14 16.92 -11.50 5.04
C ASP A 14 15.89 -10.49 4.54
N PHE A 15 14.59 -10.85 4.57
CA PHE A 15 13.51 -9.92 4.24
C PHE A 15 13.56 -8.65 5.10
N LEU A 16 13.77 -8.79 6.41
CA LEU A 16 13.86 -7.64 7.32
C LEU A 16 15.05 -6.73 6.97
N GLU A 17 16.21 -7.29 6.63
CA GLU A 17 17.38 -6.51 6.22
C GLU A 17 17.20 -5.86 4.83
N HIS A 18 16.56 -6.55 3.89
CA HIS A 18 16.21 -6.00 2.59
C HIS A 18 15.20 -4.85 2.72
N ALA A 19 14.17 -5.00 3.54
CA ALA A 19 13.21 -3.93 3.83
C ALA A 19 13.92 -2.71 4.45
N LYS A 20 14.79 -2.91 5.44
CA LYS A 20 15.59 -1.80 6.01
C LYS A 20 16.46 -1.10 4.96
N THR A 21 17.09 -1.88 4.08
CA THR A 21 17.95 -1.35 3.01
C THR A 21 17.13 -0.52 2.02
N PHE A 22 16.01 -1.07 1.57
CA PHE A 22 15.09 -0.40 0.66
C PHE A 22 14.54 0.91 1.26
N GLU A 23 14.13 0.88 2.53
CA GLU A 23 13.63 2.08 3.20
C GLU A 23 14.73 3.10 3.53
N ALA A 24 15.97 2.67 3.74
CA ALA A 24 17.10 3.58 3.84
C ALA A 24 17.36 4.30 2.50
N MET A 25 17.17 3.61 1.37
CA MET A 25 17.23 4.23 0.04
C MET A 25 16.09 5.23 -0.15
N HIS A 26 14.87 4.89 0.28
CA HIS A 26 13.71 5.79 0.23
C HIS A 26 13.93 7.05 1.08
N LEU A 27 14.50 6.91 2.29
CA LEU A 27 14.81 8.08 3.12
C LEU A 27 15.70 9.10 2.39
N ILE A 28 16.62 8.65 1.53
CA ILE A 28 17.46 9.55 0.72
C ILE A 28 16.63 10.37 -0.27
N SER A 29 15.56 9.82 -0.84
CA SER A 29 14.67 10.59 -1.73
C SER A 29 13.82 11.62 -0.97
N LEU A 30 13.53 11.37 0.32
CA LEU A 30 12.80 12.29 1.19
C LEU A 30 13.63 13.45 1.74
N LEU A 31 14.97 13.40 1.64
CA LEU A 31 15.81 14.48 2.14
C LEU A 31 15.55 15.75 1.33
N ASN A 32 15.13 16.81 2.01
CA ASN A 32 14.87 18.14 1.47
C ASN A 32 15.35 19.22 2.46
N ASP A 33 14.90 20.46 2.31
CA ASP A 33 15.27 21.59 3.19
C ASP A 33 14.41 21.69 4.46
N ASP A 34 13.49 20.75 4.68
CA ASP A 34 12.66 20.72 5.90
C ASP A 34 13.51 20.36 7.13
N PRO A 35 13.04 20.72 8.34
CA PRO A 35 13.70 20.31 9.57
C PRO A 35 13.85 18.78 9.66
N PRO A 36 15.01 18.25 10.13
CA PRO A 36 15.22 16.80 10.26
C PRO A 36 14.15 16.08 11.08
N SER A 37 13.57 16.76 12.08
CA SER A 37 12.46 16.22 12.87
C SER A 37 11.18 16.02 12.04
N GLN A 38 10.91 16.91 11.08
CA GLN A 38 9.77 16.80 10.18
C GLN A 38 9.97 15.66 9.17
N ILE A 39 11.17 15.55 8.58
CA ILE A 39 11.53 14.45 7.68
C ILE A 39 11.39 13.10 8.42
N ALA A 40 11.94 13.00 9.64
CA ALA A 40 11.84 11.79 10.45
C ALA A 40 10.38 11.44 10.77
N LYS A 41 9.54 12.43 11.09
CA LYS A 41 8.12 12.22 11.33
C LYS A 41 7.42 11.66 10.07
N ASN A 42 7.59 12.33 8.92
CA ASN A 42 6.97 11.91 7.67
C ASN A 42 7.41 10.49 7.28
N PHE A 43 8.70 10.19 7.42
CA PHE A 43 9.23 8.86 7.14
C PHE A 43 8.65 7.80 8.09
N LEU A 44 8.48 8.08 9.37
CA LEU A 44 7.85 7.14 10.31
C LEU A 44 6.37 6.93 10.00
N GLU A 45 5.64 7.97 9.63
CA GLU A 45 4.23 7.85 9.20
C GLU A 45 4.10 7.01 7.93
N PHE A 46 4.96 7.26 6.95
CA PHE A 46 5.08 6.46 5.73
C PHE A 46 5.34 4.97 6.03
N LEU A 47 6.34 4.69 6.87
CA LEU A 47 6.68 3.32 7.27
C LEU A 47 5.51 2.63 7.97
N ASN A 48 4.79 3.36 8.83
CA ASN A 48 3.59 2.84 9.47
C ASN A 48 2.48 2.54 8.47
N PHE A 49 2.31 3.37 7.44
CA PHE A 49 1.31 3.14 6.41
C PHE A 49 1.62 1.87 5.60
N PHE A 50 2.86 1.63 5.16
CA PHE A 50 3.17 0.46 4.34
C PHE A 50 3.39 -0.84 5.13
N TYR A 51 4.15 -0.82 6.22
CA TYR A 51 4.63 -2.06 6.87
C TYR A 51 3.87 -2.47 8.12
N LYS A 52 3.26 -1.54 8.85
CA LYS A 52 2.57 -1.88 10.10
C LYS A 52 1.52 -2.96 9.91
N PRO A 53 0.61 -2.89 8.91
CA PRO A 53 -0.41 -3.93 8.75
C PRO A 53 0.21 -5.29 8.44
N PHE A 54 1.28 -5.30 7.64
CA PHE A 54 2.00 -6.50 7.26
C PHE A 54 2.69 -7.16 8.46
N PHE A 55 3.33 -6.37 9.32
CA PHE A 55 3.99 -6.88 10.53
C PHE A 55 2.99 -7.34 11.59
N GLU A 56 1.83 -6.69 11.66
CA GLU A 56 0.71 -7.16 12.47
C GLU A 56 0.15 -8.49 11.93
N ALA A 57 0.08 -8.66 10.61
CA ALA A 57 -0.37 -9.90 9.97
C ALA A 57 0.62 -11.04 10.25
N LYS A 58 1.93 -10.77 10.14
CA LYS A 58 3.00 -11.69 10.55
C LYS A 58 2.82 -12.16 12.00
N ARG A 59 2.61 -11.22 12.92
CA ARG A 59 2.36 -11.54 14.34
C ARG A 59 1.10 -12.39 14.53
N GLY A 60 0.12 -12.20 13.65
CA GLY A 60 -1.11 -12.98 13.57
C GLY A 60 -0.98 -14.35 12.87
N GLY A 61 0.22 -14.72 12.39
CA GLY A 61 0.49 -16.01 11.78
C GLY A 61 0.69 -16.00 10.26
N LEU A 62 0.72 -14.83 9.60
CA LEU A 62 1.01 -14.77 8.16
C LEU A 62 2.44 -15.25 7.87
N GLU A 63 2.56 -16.20 6.93
CA GLU A 63 3.83 -16.68 6.39
C GLU A 63 4.32 -15.74 5.28
N ILE A 64 5.43 -15.04 5.54
CA ILE A 64 5.91 -13.93 4.70
C ILE A 64 6.42 -14.43 3.35
N ASP A 65 7.08 -15.58 3.32
CA ASP A 65 7.57 -16.18 2.09
C ASP A 65 6.41 -16.62 1.18
N ALA A 66 5.39 -17.26 1.76
CA ALA A 66 4.21 -17.69 1.04
C ALA A 66 3.44 -16.47 0.48
N TYR A 67 3.27 -15.43 1.29
CA TYR A 67 2.58 -14.22 0.87
C TYR A 67 3.34 -13.44 -0.22
N LEU A 68 4.67 -13.31 -0.13
CA LEU A 68 5.44 -12.62 -1.16
C LEU A 68 5.43 -13.39 -2.49
N ARG A 69 5.51 -14.73 -2.46
CA ARG A 69 5.31 -15.57 -3.66
C ARG A 69 3.91 -15.39 -4.26
N TYR A 70 2.88 -15.37 -3.40
CA TYR A 70 1.52 -15.10 -3.82
C TYR A 70 1.39 -13.76 -4.53
N LEU A 71 1.99 -12.70 -3.99
CA LEU A 71 1.97 -11.38 -4.62
C LEU A 71 2.72 -11.36 -5.95
N GLU A 72 3.88 -12.03 -6.07
CA GLU A 72 4.62 -12.11 -7.32
C GLU A 72 3.75 -12.73 -8.44
N GLU A 73 3.02 -13.82 -8.12
CA GLU A 73 2.11 -14.48 -9.06
C GLU A 73 0.84 -13.65 -9.35
N SER A 74 0.17 -13.16 -8.30
CA SER A 74 -1.06 -12.38 -8.42
C SER A 74 -0.82 -11.08 -9.18
N LEU A 75 0.21 -10.30 -8.81
CA LEU A 75 0.48 -9.00 -9.41
C LEU A 75 1.05 -9.10 -10.84
N ALA A 76 1.77 -10.18 -11.17
CA ALA A 76 2.19 -10.43 -12.55
C ALA A 76 0.99 -10.60 -13.50
N SER A 77 -0.16 -11.05 -12.99
CA SER A 77 -1.41 -11.17 -13.76
C SER A 77 -2.18 -9.86 -13.90
N GLN A 78 -1.81 -8.81 -13.15
CA GLN A 78 -2.48 -7.51 -13.13
C GLN A 78 -1.81 -6.52 -14.10
N ARG A 79 -2.42 -5.34 -14.28
CA ARG A 79 -1.80 -4.21 -15.00
C ARG A 79 -1.33 -3.12 -14.03
N PRO A 80 -0.15 -3.27 -13.40
CA PRO A 80 0.43 -2.26 -12.51
C PRO A 80 0.49 -0.85 -13.12
N LEU A 81 0.71 -0.74 -14.43
CA LEU A 81 0.82 0.55 -15.11
C LEU A 81 -0.48 1.37 -15.06
N ASP A 82 -1.64 0.72 -15.19
CA ASP A 82 -2.93 1.41 -15.11
C ASP A 82 -3.16 1.93 -13.69
N ALA A 83 -2.73 1.16 -12.69
CA ALA A 83 -2.84 1.53 -11.29
C ALA A 83 -2.03 2.78 -10.92
N TYR A 84 -0.77 2.82 -11.34
CA TYR A 84 0.09 3.99 -11.13
C TYR A 84 -0.36 5.21 -11.93
N HIS A 85 -0.91 5.02 -13.13
CA HIS A 85 -1.47 6.14 -13.89
C HIS A 85 -2.68 6.78 -13.17
N VAL A 86 -3.58 5.96 -12.62
CA VAL A 86 -4.70 6.46 -11.80
C VAL A 86 -4.16 7.17 -10.56
N LEU A 87 -3.20 6.57 -9.86
CA LEU A 87 -2.55 7.20 -8.70
C LEU A 87 -1.93 8.55 -9.06
N GLY A 88 -1.23 8.66 -10.19
CA GLY A 88 -0.61 9.90 -10.64
C GLY A 88 -1.63 11.00 -10.91
N ASN A 89 -2.76 10.67 -11.55
CA ASN A 89 -3.84 11.62 -11.83
C ASN A 89 -4.46 12.18 -10.53
N TYR A 90 -4.80 11.30 -9.58
CA TYR A 90 -5.41 11.74 -8.31
C TYR A 90 -4.38 12.37 -7.37
N GLY A 91 -3.19 11.78 -7.25
CA GLY A 91 -2.13 12.21 -6.34
C GLY A 91 -1.61 13.60 -6.66
N SER A 92 -1.32 13.89 -7.93
CA SER A 92 -0.88 15.23 -8.38
C SER A 92 -1.91 16.33 -8.14
N SER A 93 -3.19 15.98 -8.00
CA SER A 93 -4.30 16.92 -7.85
C SER A 93 -5.02 16.83 -6.49
N MET A 94 -4.54 16.00 -5.56
CA MET A 94 -5.28 15.70 -4.32
C MET A 94 -5.46 16.94 -3.44
N GLU A 95 -4.43 17.78 -3.32
CA GLU A 95 -4.53 19.05 -2.58
C GLU A 95 -5.53 20.00 -3.22
N TYR A 96 -5.58 20.02 -4.57
CA TYR A 96 -6.58 20.79 -5.30
C TYR A 96 -7.99 20.30 -4.96
N TYR A 97 -8.29 19.01 -5.10
CA TYR A 97 -9.59 18.44 -4.72
C TYR A 97 -9.97 18.78 -3.27
N ALA A 98 -9.04 18.62 -2.33
CA ALA A 98 -9.26 18.93 -0.92
C ALA A 98 -9.58 20.42 -0.68
N SER A 99 -9.02 21.33 -1.47
CA SER A 99 -9.29 22.77 -1.34
C SER A 99 -10.71 23.16 -1.80
N PHE A 100 -11.26 22.49 -2.82
CA PHE A 100 -12.62 22.74 -3.32
C PHE A 100 -13.69 22.01 -2.50
N ASN A 101 -13.35 20.88 -1.90
CA ASN A 101 -14.27 20.05 -1.11
C ASN A 101 -13.73 19.72 0.31
N PRO A 102 -13.40 20.74 1.14
CA PRO A 102 -12.69 20.52 2.40
C PRO A 102 -13.46 19.74 3.47
N LYS A 103 -14.77 19.52 3.26
CA LYS A 103 -15.63 18.72 4.15
C LYS A 103 -16.05 17.38 3.55
N GLY A 104 -15.87 17.19 2.25
CA GLY A 104 -16.25 15.98 1.54
C GLY A 104 -15.09 15.06 1.22
N ILE A 105 -13.85 15.43 1.59
CA ILE A 105 -12.67 14.59 1.46
C ILE A 105 -12.03 14.40 2.82
N SER A 106 -11.75 13.15 3.19
CA SER A 106 -11.07 12.83 4.45
C SER A 106 -9.61 13.27 4.42
N LYS A 107 -9.11 13.81 5.54
CA LYS A 107 -7.68 14.12 5.70
C LYS A 107 -6.81 12.87 5.62
N ASP A 108 -7.36 11.72 6.00
CA ASP A 108 -6.66 10.43 5.91
C ASP A 108 -6.45 10.05 4.43
N LEU A 109 -7.45 10.29 3.56
CA LEU A 109 -7.28 10.06 2.11
C LEU A 109 -6.17 10.94 1.54
N VAL A 110 -6.17 12.24 1.88
CA VAL A 110 -5.16 13.19 1.39
C VAL A 110 -3.75 12.73 1.81
N SER A 111 -3.60 12.33 3.08
CA SER A 111 -2.30 11.86 3.61
C SER A 111 -1.86 10.56 2.94
N ASP A 112 -2.75 9.57 2.88
CA ASP A 112 -2.45 8.24 2.35
C ASP A 112 -2.13 8.28 0.85
N VAL A 113 -2.90 9.04 0.06
CA VAL A 113 -2.61 9.26 -1.37
C VAL A 113 -1.30 10.03 -1.54
N GLY A 114 -0.99 10.98 -0.66
CA GLY A 114 0.30 11.66 -0.62
C GLY A 114 1.47 10.68 -0.44
N TYR A 115 1.38 9.76 0.52
CA TYR A 115 2.41 8.74 0.73
C TYR A 115 2.55 7.80 -0.48
N LEU A 116 1.44 7.37 -1.07
CA LEU A 116 1.44 6.52 -2.25
C LEU A 116 2.08 7.22 -3.46
N TYR A 117 1.65 8.46 -3.74
CA TYR A 117 2.15 9.25 -4.86
C TYR A 117 3.63 9.58 -4.70
N GLN A 118 4.07 9.95 -3.49
CA GLN A 118 5.48 10.18 -3.21
C GLN A 118 6.33 8.93 -3.40
N ALA A 119 5.85 7.76 -2.92
CA ALA A 119 6.55 6.50 -3.13
C ALA A 119 6.74 6.19 -4.62
N ASP A 120 5.69 6.35 -5.41
CA ASP A 120 5.72 6.07 -6.84
C ASP A 120 6.59 7.08 -7.60
N GLU A 121 6.23 8.36 -7.50
CA GLU A 121 6.82 9.42 -8.31
C GLU A 121 8.26 9.71 -7.92
N ASP A 122 8.62 9.78 -6.63
CA ASP A 122 9.98 10.18 -6.24
C ASP A 122 10.95 9.01 -6.19
N PHE A 123 10.47 7.84 -5.75
CA PHE A 123 11.32 6.72 -5.39
C PHE A 123 11.25 5.55 -6.39
N LEU A 124 10.07 4.96 -6.62
CA LEU A 124 9.94 3.80 -7.50
C LEU A 124 10.19 4.14 -8.97
N SER A 125 9.76 5.32 -9.45
CA SER A 125 10.07 5.82 -10.80
C SER A 125 11.51 6.33 -10.95
N ALA A 126 12.23 6.40 -9.84
CA ALA A 126 13.55 6.98 -9.73
C ALA A 126 13.66 8.41 -10.26
N SER A 127 12.63 9.27 -10.13
CA SER A 127 12.67 10.64 -10.62
C SER A 127 13.63 11.55 -9.80
N ASN A 128 13.77 11.28 -8.49
CA ASN A 128 14.54 12.11 -7.57
C ASN A 128 16.06 12.06 -7.85
N ALA A 129 16.69 13.23 -7.97
CA ALA A 129 18.10 13.34 -8.33
C ALA A 129 19.06 12.71 -7.30
N ARG A 130 18.79 12.87 -5.99
CA ARG A 130 19.63 12.28 -4.92
C ARG A 130 19.55 10.76 -4.95
N PHE A 131 18.33 10.24 -5.18
CA PHE A 131 18.12 8.81 -5.32
C PHE A 131 18.81 8.24 -6.58
N LYS A 132 18.74 8.93 -7.73
CA LYS A 132 19.48 8.53 -8.95
C LYS A 132 20.98 8.39 -8.70
N VAL A 133 21.58 9.34 -7.98
CA VAL A 133 23.01 9.28 -7.62
C VAL A 133 23.32 8.09 -6.73
N LEU A 134 22.48 7.81 -5.73
CA LEU A 134 22.62 6.63 -4.88
C LEU A 134 22.57 5.33 -5.70
N VAL A 135 21.54 5.18 -6.54
CA VAL A 135 21.38 3.99 -7.41
C VAL A 135 22.56 3.82 -8.35
N ALA A 136 23.02 4.89 -9.00
CA ALA A 136 24.19 4.83 -9.87
C ALA A 136 25.44 4.38 -9.12
N SER A 137 25.66 4.90 -7.91
CA SER A 137 26.75 4.48 -7.03
C SER A 137 26.67 2.99 -6.68
N MET A 138 25.49 2.49 -6.28
CA MET A 138 25.27 1.07 -5.97
C MET A 138 25.52 0.16 -7.18
N LEU A 139 25.27 0.65 -8.39
CA LEU A 139 25.51 -0.08 -9.64
C LEU A 139 26.94 0.08 -10.18
N ASN A 140 27.81 0.84 -9.49
CA ASN A 140 29.13 1.24 -9.98
C ASN A 140 29.05 1.90 -11.37
N GLN A 141 28.10 2.82 -11.54
CA GLN A 141 27.84 3.55 -12.77
C GLN A 141 27.90 5.07 -12.53
N ASP A 142 28.06 5.81 -13.61
CA ASP A 142 27.89 7.26 -13.60
C ASP A 142 26.41 7.63 -13.78
N ALA A 143 25.90 8.51 -12.91
CA ALA A 143 24.48 8.91 -12.93
C ALA A 143 24.11 9.68 -14.21
N GLY A 144 25.02 10.49 -14.75
CA GLY A 144 24.80 11.23 -16.00
C GLY A 144 24.68 10.29 -17.18
N ASN A 145 25.61 9.34 -17.32
CA ASN A 145 25.57 8.30 -18.35
C ASN A 145 24.32 7.42 -18.23
N MET A 146 23.92 7.05 -17.02
CA MET A 146 22.66 6.32 -16.80
C MET A 146 21.45 7.12 -17.26
N GLN A 147 21.41 8.42 -16.96
CA GLN A 147 20.33 9.32 -17.35
C GLN A 147 20.26 9.48 -18.88
N GLU A 148 21.38 9.73 -19.55
CA GLU A 148 21.45 9.87 -21.02
C GLU A 148 20.96 8.62 -21.75
N ARG A 149 21.23 7.44 -21.18
CA ARG A 149 20.81 6.14 -21.73
C ARG A 149 19.43 5.69 -21.29
N GLY A 150 18.71 6.50 -20.51
CA GLY A 150 17.39 6.16 -19.99
C GLY A 150 17.37 4.95 -19.06
N LEU A 151 18.48 4.62 -18.39
CA LEU A 151 18.61 3.41 -17.58
C LEU A 151 17.77 3.44 -16.29
N PHE A 152 17.39 4.63 -15.81
CA PHE A 152 16.47 4.80 -14.68
C PHE A 152 15.01 4.45 -15.04
N ASN A 153 14.64 4.49 -16.32
CA ASN A 153 13.29 4.12 -16.79
C ASN A 153 13.13 2.61 -17.00
N THR A 154 14.14 1.83 -16.63
CA THR A 154 14.11 0.37 -16.69
C THR A 154 13.79 -0.21 -15.32
N ASN A 155 13.42 -1.49 -15.24
CA ASN A 155 13.25 -2.15 -13.96
C ASN A 155 14.59 -2.22 -13.21
N LEU A 156 14.84 -1.28 -12.30
CA LEU A 156 16.07 -1.19 -11.50
C LEU A 156 16.26 -2.44 -10.64
N MET A 157 15.17 -3.02 -10.14
CA MET A 157 15.20 -4.24 -9.32
C MET A 157 15.52 -5.49 -10.14
N ALA A 158 15.53 -5.42 -11.49
CA ALA A 158 16.06 -6.50 -12.31
C ALA A 158 17.60 -6.51 -12.39
N LYS A 159 18.29 -5.48 -11.88
CA LYS A 159 19.75 -5.43 -11.84
C LYS A 159 20.26 -6.38 -10.74
N PRO A 160 21.32 -7.18 -10.98
CA PRO A 160 21.82 -8.16 -10.01
C PRO A 160 22.14 -7.59 -8.62
N GLN A 161 22.59 -6.34 -8.54
CA GLN A 161 22.92 -5.66 -7.28
C GLN A 161 21.69 -5.28 -6.46
N LEU A 162 20.53 -5.13 -7.11
CA LEU A 162 19.28 -4.66 -6.51
C LEU A 162 18.20 -5.75 -6.49
N SER A 163 18.42 -6.90 -7.13
CA SER A 163 17.42 -7.95 -7.28
C SER A 163 17.00 -8.59 -5.97
N VAL A 164 17.79 -8.45 -4.91
CA VAL A 164 17.42 -8.86 -3.55
C VAL A 164 16.26 -8.03 -2.97
N LEU A 165 15.99 -6.85 -3.53
CA LEU A 165 14.93 -5.93 -3.10
C LEU A 165 13.64 -6.05 -3.92
N LYS A 166 13.60 -6.93 -4.93
CA LYS A 166 12.53 -6.98 -5.95
C LYS A 166 11.12 -7.19 -5.39
N ASP A 167 11.01 -7.80 -4.21
CA ASP A 167 9.72 -8.15 -3.61
C ASP A 167 9.13 -7.00 -2.77
N ILE A 168 9.96 -6.04 -2.33
CA ILE A 168 9.51 -4.94 -1.48
C ILE A 168 8.52 -4.01 -2.19
N PRO A 169 8.72 -3.61 -3.47
CA PRO A 169 7.74 -2.83 -4.21
C PRO A 169 6.36 -3.48 -4.32
N ASN A 170 6.26 -4.82 -4.28
CA ASN A 170 4.96 -5.50 -4.34
C ASN A 170 4.11 -5.19 -3.10
N LEU A 171 4.73 -4.98 -1.93
CA LEU A 171 4.02 -4.55 -0.72
C LEU A 171 3.40 -3.16 -0.88
N TYR A 172 4.07 -2.28 -1.62
CA TYR A 172 3.55 -0.95 -1.92
C TYR A 172 2.39 -1.02 -2.90
N MET A 173 2.52 -1.85 -3.94
CA MET A 173 1.47 -2.09 -4.93
C MET A 173 0.15 -2.56 -4.28
N VAL A 174 0.21 -3.40 -3.23
CA VAL A 174 -0.99 -3.80 -2.48
C VAL A 174 -1.75 -2.59 -1.94
N ARG A 175 -1.04 -1.60 -1.38
CA ARG A 175 -1.67 -0.37 -0.87
C ARG A 175 -2.19 0.51 -2.00
N VAL A 176 -1.44 0.64 -3.10
CA VAL A 176 -1.89 1.36 -4.30
C VAL A 176 -3.21 0.77 -4.78
N LEU A 177 -3.25 -0.53 -5.07
CA LEU A 177 -4.43 -1.24 -5.57
C LEU A 177 -5.64 -1.14 -4.63
N GLN A 178 -5.41 -1.18 -3.31
CA GLN A 178 -6.47 -1.02 -2.33
C GLN A 178 -7.09 0.38 -2.36
N VAL A 179 -6.28 1.44 -2.45
CA VAL A 179 -6.77 2.82 -2.39
C VAL A 179 -7.38 3.25 -3.72
N ILE A 180 -6.73 2.95 -4.85
CA ILE A 180 -7.21 3.41 -6.17
C ILE A 180 -8.51 2.74 -6.62
N LYS A 181 -8.85 1.57 -6.07
CA LYS A 181 -10.02 0.77 -6.48
C LYS A 181 -11.31 1.59 -6.48
N ASP A 182 -11.47 2.48 -5.51
CA ASP A 182 -12.63 3.35 -5.36
C ASP A 182 -12.25 4.81 -5.04
N ILE A 183 -11.08 5.26 -5.50
CA ILE A 183 -10.57 6.61 -5.18
C ILE A 183 -11.47 7.74 -5.67
N ASP A 184 -12.15 7.55 -6.80
CA ASP A 184 -13.18 8.46 -7.32
C ASP A 184 -14.33 8.64 -6.32
N ALA A 185 -14.78 7.57 -5.68
CA ALA A 185 -15.82 7.64 -4.66
C ALA A 185 -15.37 8.39 -3.41
N TYR A 186 -14.08 8.30 -3.05
CA TYR A 186 -13.53 8.97 -1.87
C TYR A 186 -13.29 10.47 -2.08
N VAL A 187 -13.07 10.93 -3.31
CA VAL A 187 -12.98 12.38 -3.60
C VAL A 187 -14.37 13.03 -3.70
N ASP A 188 -15.38 12.26 -4.09
CA ASP A 188 -16.76 12.71 -4.29
C ASP A 188 -17.76 12.06 -3.30
N LEU A 189 -17.39 11.97 -2.02
CA LEU A 189 -18.20 11.29 -0.98
C LEU A 189 -19.63 11.82 -0.83
N GLN A 190 -19.88 13.06 -1.23
CA GLN A 190 -21.20 13.70 -1.10
C GLN A 190 -22.25 13.01 -1.99
N ASP A 191 -21.80 12.36 -3.07
CA ASP A 191 -22.68 11.70 -4.04
C ASP A 191 -22.89 10.22 -3.71
N ILE A 192 -22.23 9.70 -2.68
CA ILE A 192 -22.33 8.30 -2.30
C ILE A 192 -23.61 8.05 -1.50
N THR A 193 -24.48 7.23 -2.09
CA THR A 193 -25.73 6.76 -1.49
C THR A 193 -25.60 5.31 -1.02
N PRO A 194 -26.49 4.81 -0.14
CA PRO A 194 -26.53 3.39 0.20
C PRO A 194 -26.65 2.46 -1.03
N GLN A 195 -27.32 2.91 -2.09
CA GLN A 195 -27.44 2.17 -3.35
C GLN A 195 -26.08 2.04 -4.07
N ILE A 196 -25.27 3.08 -4.06
CA ILE A 196 -23.91 3.03 -4.63
C ILE A 196 -23.03 2.09 -3.81
N LEU A 197 -23.15 2.08 -2.47
CA LEU A 197 -22.41 1.14 -1.63
C LEU A 197 -22.77 -0.33 -1.96
N GLN A 198 -24.03 -0.62 -2.29
CA GLN A 198 -24.43 -1.97 -2.72
C GLN A 198 -23.84 -2.36 -4.08
N GLN A 199 -23.67 -1.39 -4.99
CA GLN A 199 -23.07 -1.62 -6.31
C GLN A 199 -21.54 -1.69 -6.27
N ARG A 200 -20.92 -1.00 -5.30
CA ARG A 200 -19.48 -0.88 -5.11
C ARG A 200 -19.12 -1.16 -3.65
N PRO A 201 -19.33 -2.40 -3.16
CA PRO A 201 -19.15 -2.71 -1.75
C PRO A 201 -17.70 -2.53 -1.28
N THR A 202 -16.71 -2.60 -2.17
CA THR A 202 -15.29 -2.37 -1.88
C THR A 202 -14.97 -0.97 -1.33
N ILE A 203 -15.84 0.02 -1.54
CA ILE A 203 -15.76 1.34 -0.90
C ILE A 203 -15.60 1.19 0.62
N CYS A 204 -16.28 0.20 1.20
CA CYS A 204 -16.31 -0.07 2.64
C CYS A 204 -15.02 -0.69 3.19
N LEU A 205 -14.03 -1.02 2.36
CA LEU A 205 -12.72 -1.53 2.79
C LEU A 205 -11.78 -0.42 3.31
N ASN A 206 -12.10 0.85 3.06
CA ASN A 206 -11.34 2.00 3.58
C ASN A 206 -12.23 2.93 4.42
N PRO A 207 -12.72 2.48 5.59
CA PRO A 207 -13.69 3.24 6.38
C PRO A 207 -13.16 4.60 6.84
N ASN A 208 -11.85 4.79 7.08
CA ASN A 208 -11.29 6.10 7.42
C ASN A 208 -11.52 7.22 6.40
N TYR A 209 -11.82 6.87 5.14
CA TYR A 209 -12.13 7.87 4.13
C TYR A 209 -13.58 8.32 4.17
N LEU A 210 -14.45 7.59 4.87
CA LEU A 210 -15.89 7.79 4.83
C LEU A 210 -16.39 8.79 5.87
N ASN A 211 -17.45 9.52 5.50
CA ASN A 211 -18.22 10.31 6.47
C ASN A 211 -18.98 9.40 7.46
N PRO A 212 -19.44 9.92 8.62
CA PRO A 212 -20.09 9.10 9.65
C PRO A 212 -21.31 8.30 9.19
N ALA A 213 -22.12 8.85 8.28
CA ALA A 213 -23.31 8.16 7.77
C ALA A 213 -22.93 6.94 6.91
N LEU A 214 -21.93 7.11 6.04
CA LEU A 214 -21.40 6.02 5.21
C LEU A 214 -20.67 4.97 6.04
N LYS A 215 -19.92 5.36 7.08
CA LYS A 215 -19.31 4.43 8.05
C LYS A 215 -20.36 3.47 8.63
N GLN A 216 -21.49 4.00 9.08
CA GLN A 216 -22.57 3.18 9.64
C GLN A 216 -23.18 2.21 8.61
N ALA A 217 -23.41 2.70 7.39
CA ALA A 217 -23.92 1.87 6.30
C ALA A 217 -22.95 0.75 5.94
N CYS A 218 -21.66 1.07 5.83
CA CYS A 218 -20.59 0.11 5.52
C CYS A 218 -20.43 -0.97 6.59
N GLN A 219 -20.59 -0.64 7.88
CA GLN A 219 -20.54 -1.66 8.94
C GLN A 219 -21.62 -2.74 8.74
N THR A 220 -22.80 -2.35 8.26
CA THR A 220 -23.89 -3.28 7.96
C THR A 220 -23.58 -4.09 6.70
N LEU A 221 -23.14 -3.41 5.63
CA LEU A 221 -22.82 -4.03 4.34
C LEU A 221 -21.71 -5.08 4.45
N LEU A 222 -20.65 -4.79 5.21
CA LEU A 222 -19.52 -5.70 5.38
C LEU A 222 -19.92 -7.05 5.98
N SER A 223 -21.03 -7.11 6.72
CA SER A 223 -21.55 -8.34 7.32
C SER A 223 -22.42 -9.17 6.36
N GLN A 224 -22.64 -8.71 5.12
CA GLN A 224 -23.50 -9.36 4.13
C GLN A 224 -22.69 -9.99 2.99
N PRO A 225 -23.06 -11.19 2.48
CA PRO A 225 -22.31 -11.84 1.41
C PRO A 225 -22.15 -10.95 0.17
N HIS A 226 -20.91 -10.60 -0.15
CA HIS A 226 -20.55 -9.84 -1.35
C HIS A 226 -19.31 -10.46 -2.00
N PRO A 227 -19.42 -11.03 -3.22
CA PRO A 227 -18.29 -11.69 -3.88
C PRO A 227 -17.13 -10.73 -4.18
N GLU A 228 -17.38 -9.43 -4.26
CA GLU A 228 -16.36 -8.40 -4.50
C GLU A 228 -15.33 -8.32 -3.37
N PHE A 229 -15.71 -8.60 -2.12
CA PHE A 229 -14.73 -8.66 -1.02
C PHE A 229 -13.80 -9.86 -1.15
N LYS A 230 -14.33 -11.01 -1.58
CA LYS A 230 -13.53 -12.19 -1.86
C LYS A 230 -12.59 -11.95 -3.05
N ALA A 231 -13.10 -11.35 -4.13
CA ALA A 231 -12.29 -10.98 -5.29
C ALA A 231 -11.17 -9.98 -4.91
N GLN A 232 -11.44 -9.05 -4.00
CA GLN A 232 -10.41 -8.13 -3.52
C GLN A 232 -9.37 -8.84 -2.61
N LEU A 233 -9.79 -9.81 -1.79
CA LEU A 233 -8.87 -10.66 -1.01
C LEU A 233 -7.98 -11.50 -1.94
N GLU A 234 -8.55 -12.08 -2.99
CA GLU A 234 -7.81 -12.83 -4.01
C GLU A 234 -6.86 -11.91 -4.80
N LEU A 235 -7.26 -10.67 -5.10
CA LEU A 235 -6.34 -9.73 -5.75
C LEU A 235 -5.13 -9.40 -4.86
N LEU A 236 -5.39 -9.04 -3.60
CA LEU A 236 -4.38 -8.45 -2.72
C LEU A 236 -3.65 -9.47 -1.84
N GLY A 237 -4.18 -10.68 -1.69
CA GLY A 237 -3.75 -11.67 -0.71
C GLY A 237 -3.99 -11.27 0.75
N ILE A 238 -4.40 -10.03 1.02
CA ILE A 238 -4.71 -9.48 2.33
C ILE A 238 -5.72 -8.34 2.23
N LEU A 239 -6.63 -8.24 3.20
CA LEU A 239 -7.50 -7.08 3.38
C LEU A 239 -7.12 -6.35 4.67
N ILE A 240 -6.85 -5.05 4.53
CA ILE A 240 -6.40 -4.16 5.61
C ILE A 240 -7.45 -3.07 5.81
N MET A 241 -7.87 -2.82 7.05
CA MET A 241 -8.73 -1.68 7.42
C MET A 241 -8.00 -0.79 8.42
N ASP A 242 -7.83 0.49 8.10
CA ASP A 242 -7.25 1.50 8.99
C ASP A 242 -5.90 1.06 9.61
N ASN A 243 -5.05 0.50 8.75
CA ASN A 243 -3.74 -0.09 9.07
C ASN A 243 -3.76 -1.39 9.89
N LYS A 244 -4.92 -2.02 10.05
CA LYS A 244 -5.08 -3.31 10.74
C LYS A 244 -5.38 -4.42 9.72
N PRO A 245 -4.63 -5.51 9.71
CA PRO A 245 -4.95 -6.65 8.85
C PRO A 245 -6.21 -7.34 9.39
N CYS A 246 -7.21 -7.55 8.54
CA CYS A 246 -8.44 -8.26 8.91
C CYS A 246 -8.35 -9.74 8.51
N VAL A 247 -7.93 -10.03 7.29
CA VAL A 247 -7.82 -11.39 6.77
C VAL A 247 -6.73 -11.44 5.70
N ALA A 248 -6.01 -12.54 5.60
CA ALA A 248 -5.07 -12.83 4.53
C ALA A 248 -5.33 -14.21 3.93
N LEU A 249 -4.65 -14.54 2.84
CA LEU A 249 -4.54 -15.90 2.34
C LEU A 249 -3.30 -16.57 2.94
N ASP A 250 -3.46 -17.80 3.42
CA ASP A 250 -2.33 -18.63 3.88
C ASP A 250 -1.60 -19.29 2.70
N ALA A 251 -0.59 -20.11 3.00
CA ALA A 251 0.19 -20.83 1.99
C ALA A 251 -0.65 -21.80 1.13
N ASN A 252 -1.84 -22.19 1.58
CA ASN A 252 -2.79 -23.04 0.86
C ASN A 252 -3.93 -22.23 0.23
N GLN A 253 -3.77 -20.90 0.16
CA GLN A 253 -4.77 -19.95 -0.33
C GLN A 253 -6.10 -20.02 0.43
N GLN A 254 -6.06 -20.41 1.71
CA GLN A 254 -7.22 -20.40 2.59
C GLN A 254 -7.26 -19.11 3.43
N PRO A 255 -8.44 -18.58 3.77
CA PRO A 255 -8.56 -17.40 4.61
C PRO A 255 -7.98 -17.59 6.03
N LEU A 256 -6.94 -16.81 6.34
CA LEU A 256 -6.38 -16.63 7.68
C LEU A 256 -7.00 -15.40 8.34
N PHE A 257 -7.91 -15.61 9.29
CA PHE A 257 -8.61 -14.52 9.99
C PHE A 257 -7.82 -14.03 11.22
N PHE A 258 -7.49 -12.74 11.24
CA PHE A 258 -6.72 -12.15 12.35
C PHE A 258 -7.62 -11.74 13.51
N ARG A 259 -7.18 -11.99 14.75
CA ARG A 259 -7.93 -11.55 15.93
C ARG A 259 -7.94 -10.01 16.02
N THR A 260 -9.11 -9.41 16.07
CA THR A 260 -9.27 -7.94 16.09
C THR A 260 -10.41 -7.48 17.00
N LYS A 261 -10.27 -6.27 17.53
CA LYS A 261 -11.35 -5.53 18.22
C LYS A 261 -12.02 -4.50 17.31
N ASP A 262 -11.54 -4.38 16.08
CA ASP A 262 -12.07 -3.45 15.09
C ASP A 262 -13.41 -3.95 14.55
N ALA A 263 -14.45 -3.14 14.65
CA ALA A 263 -15.80 -3.54 14.28
C ALA A 263 -15.96 -3.76 12.76
N PHE A 264 -15.23 -3.02 11.92
CA PHE A 264 -15.28 -3.19 10.47
C PHE A 264 -14.58 -4.49 10.07
N CYS A 265 -13.41 -4.79 10.64
CA CYS A 265 -12.77 -6.08 10.40
C CYS A 265 -13.67 -7.24 10.88
N GLN A 266 -14.29 -7.15 12.06
CA GLN A 266 -15.17 -8.22 12.56
C GLN A 266 -16.37 -8.47 11.63
N ALA A 267 -16.97 -7.41 11.09
CA ALA A 267 -18.05 -7.50 10.11
C ALA A 267 -17.57 -8.22 8.84
N LEU A 268 -16.45 -7.75 8.24
CA LEU A 268 -15.85 -8.34 7.04
C LEU A 268 -15.49 -9.82 7.23
N GLN A 269 -14.90 -10.17 8.37
CA GLN A 269 -14.54 -11.55 8.70
C GLN A 269 -15.74 -12.46 8.88
N THR A 270 -16.88 -11.94 9.33
CA THR A 270 -18.11 -12.73 9.49
C THR A 270 -18.61 -13.17 8.12
N ASN A 271 -18.68 -12.23 7.19
CA ASN A 271 -19.04 -12.45 5.80
C ASN A 271 -18.10 -13.42 5.08
N LEU A 272 -16.79 -13.22 5.16
CA LEU A 272 -15.82 -14.05 4.46
C LEU A 272 -15.72 -15.50 4.98
N LYS A 273 -16.29 -15.81 6.14
CA LYS A 273 -16.42 -17.19 6.65
C LYS A 273 -17.58 -17.96 6.02
N GLU A 274 -18.49 -17.28 5.33
CA GLU A 274 -19.64 -17.89 4.68
C GLU A 274 -19.34 -18.35 3.24
N PHE A 275 -18.17 -18.00 2.71
CA PHE A 275 -17.65 -18.42 1.39
C PHE A 275 -16.72 -19.63 1.47
#